data_AF-A0A2J6RH15-F1
#
_entry.id   AF-A0A2J6RH15-F1
#
_cell.length_a   1.000
_cell.length_b   1.000
_cell.length_c   1.000
_cell.angle_alpha   90.00
_cell.angle_beta   90.00
_cell.angle_gamma   90.00
#
_symmetry.space_group_name_H-M   'P 1'
#
loop_
_entity.id
_entity.type
_entity.pdbx_description
1 polymer ?
#
loop_
_entity_poly.entity_id
_entity_poly.type
_entity_poly.pdbx_seq_one_letter_code
_entity_poly.pdbx_strand_id
1 'polypeptide(L)'
;MANSESTPSSPIANYPTSNGHQLPERSHTFDIVEDRIDSGFKSIKSFARRKTKSTSASLQEWALPSRPYLEYIRQLIAAGWSNLQDLDDYLLNETAQDGLVVSVLDITQNATKKRWPDIHNELDLKKFMEAPNRDGVSVRLYMAEYQGCPASGLIETLGGGLNLDPRFFQWSIHRKGHVFTPSQRHRLPFINLGFGVLDAATPNTTDAEKFKVLVYIQPDEDGNGWTGIFLFSTHTKTNISPRLLTAPPPFRSVLPRIEPLRPKSIREIYLESFDLVDLSQIAASPLYGVSFLLRLDCFLWNQIITAIREEDRRIHGISDTTIGHTEEIKKTLDIVKRYGSYGWPGQDFPVTKQCKVDLEEDFQHLVEQTDLLWDNRDKMAAIRQKNSEARWNSLTNAFTYLFAPVTIISGIYGMNVSQISGTDSNPNIWQFFVAVIIFNILILLSLAFSRWIRVQMKHKRTAGWKEIFGFAVGKVNAS
;
A
#
# COMPACT_ATOMS: atom_id res chain seq x y z
N MET A 1 41.33 67.19 -7.80
CA MET A 1 40.89 66.09 -8.69
C MET A 1 40.00 65.20 -7.84
N ALA A 2 38.86 65.75 -7.44
CA ALA A 2 37.55 65.74 -8.12
C ALA A 2 36.70 64.64 -7.44
N ASN A 3 36.20 64.91 -6.24
CA ASN A 3 34.91 65.59 -5.96
C ASN A 3 33.74 64.63 -6.23
N SER A 4 33.07 64.07 -5.21
CA SER A 4 32.24 64.69 -4.15
C SER A 4 30.79 64.87 -4.60
N GLU A 5 29.90 64.25 -3.81
CA GLU A 5 28.61 64.81 -3.36
C GLU A 5 27.55 64.97 -4.46
N SER A 6 26.26 64.79 -4.21
CA SER A 6 25.43 65.55 -3.27
C SER A 6 24.00 64.99 -3.42
N THR A 7 23.37 64.37 -2.40
CA THR A 7 22.36 64.96 -1.47
C THR A 7 21.01 65.33 -2.11
N PRO A 8 19.90 65.60 -1.36
CA PRO A 8 19.72 65.65 0.11
C PRO A 8 18.48 64.84 0.61
N SER A 9 18.46 64.33 1.86
CA SER A 9 17.76 64.88 3.05
C SER A 9 16.53 65.77 2.77
N SER A 10 15.40 65.68 3.49
CA SER A 10 15.19 66.16 4.87
C SER A 10 13.71 65.86 5.33
N PRO A 11 13.19 66.31 6.51
CA PRO A 11 12.60 65.43 7.53
C PRO A 11 11.19 65.92 8.01
N ILE A 12 10.78 65.53 9.24
CA ILE A 12 9.72 66.12 10.12
C ILE A 12 8.33 65.48 9.95
N ALA A 13 7.91 64.55 10.82
CA ALA A 13 7.38 64.65 12.20
C ALA A 13 5.84 64.59 12.25
N ASN A 14 5.29 63.55 12.89
CA ASN A 14 4.42 63.65 14.08
C ASN A 14 3.78 62.28 14.42
N TYR A 15 4.04 61.87 15.66
CA TYR A 15 3.33 60.86 16.48
C TYR A 15 1.85 61.27 16.73
N PRO A 16 0.95 60.47 17.37
CA PRO A 16 1.17 59.34 18.29
C PRO A 16 0.26 58.11 18.02
N THR A 17 0.55 56.91 18.52
CA THR A 17 0.14 56.28 19.80
C THR A 17 0.30 54.76 19.53
N SER A 18 0.70 53.85 20.39
CA SER A 18 0.86 53.80 21.85
C SER A 18 1.83 52.66 22.17
N ASN A 19 2.56 52.83 23.28
CA ASN A 19 3.26 51.81 24.07
C ASN A 19 2.60 50.42 23.97
N GLY A 20 3.31 49.31 23.76
CA GLY A 20 4.60 48.98 24.35
C GLY A 20 4.39 48.36 25.73
N HIS A 21 3.97 47.09 25.77
CA HIS A 21 4.21 46.22 26.92
C HIS A 21 4.61 44.81 26.47
N GLN A 22 5.62 44.32 27.18
CA GLN A 22 6.28 43.03 27.10
C GLN A 22 5.31 41.84 27.24
N LEU A 23 5.70 40.74 26.57
CA LEU A 23 5.40 39.32 26.79
C LEU A 23 4.27 38.92 27.76
N PRO A 24 3.46 37.93 27.33
CA PRO A 24 3.43 36.67 28.07
C PRO A 24 3.72 35.50 27.11
N GLU A 25 4.70 34.65 27.43
CA GLU A 25 4.47 33.38 28.12
C GLU A 25 3.33 32.54 27.51
N ARG A 26 3.74 31.42 26.91
CA ARG A 26 2.90 30.35 26.39
C ARG A 26 1.94 29.86 27.48
N SER A 27 0.68 30.27 27.41
CA SER A 27 -0.41 29.59 28.10
C SER A 27 -1.18 28.70 27.11
N HIS A 28 -1.03 27.39 27.31
CA HIS A 28 -1.94 26.30 26.98
C HIS A 28 -3.16 26.64 26.10
N THR A 29 -3.16 26.13 24.88
CA THR A 29 -4.36 25.96 24.07
C THR A 29 -5.35 25.04 24.77
N PHE A 30 -6.59 25.52 24.82
CA PHE A 30 -7.79 24.84 25.28
C PHE A 30 -7.97 23.48 24.59
N ASP A 31 -7.89 22.41 25.38
CA ASP A 31 -8.62 21.17 25.13
C ASP A 31 -10.11 21.43 25.37
N ILE A 32 -10.87 21.69 24.30
CA ILE A 32 -12.32 21.58 24.35
C ILE A 32 -12.66 20.13 24.02
N VAL A 33 -12.71 19.32 25.08
CA VAL A 33 -13.40 18.04 25.11
C VAL A 33 -14.91 18.35 25.13
N GLU A 34 -15.60 18.10 24.03
CA GLU A 34 -17.07 17.98 24.06
C GLU A 34 -17.42 16.66 24.76
N ASP A 35 -17.56 16.72 26.08
CA ASP A 35 -18.24 15.70 26.88
C ASP A 35 -19.74 15.74 26.55
N ARG A 36 -20.17 14.87 25.64
CA ARG A 36 -21.58 14.59 25.44
C ARG A 36 -22.04 13.61 26.52
N ILE A 37 -22.81 14.14 27.46
CA ILE A 37 -23.43 13.44 28.59
C ILE A 37 -24.30 12.29 28.08
N ASP A 38 -23.91 11.06 28.41
CA ASP A 38 -24.74 9.86 28.38
C ASP A 38 -25.80 9.94 29.48
N SER A 39 -27.07 9.82 29.11
CA SER A 39 -28.14 9.49 30.04
C SER A 39 -29.00 8.35 29.49
N GLY A 40 -28.91 7.17 30.12
CA GLY A 40 -30.09 6.31 30.29
C GLY A 40 -30.02 4.87 29.77
N PHE A 41 -29.66 3.96 30.69
CA PHE A 41 -30.23 2.61 30.90
C PHE A 41 -29.82 1.40 30.03
N LYS A 42 -28.79 0.72 30.56
CA LYS A 42 -28.71 -0.71 30.96
C LYS A 42 -28.64 -1.82 29.89
N SER A 43 -27.50 -2.52 30.02
CA SER A 43 -27.36 -3.98 30.14
C SER A 43 -27.16 -4.78 28.86
N ILE A 44 -25.91 -5.14 28.59
CA ILE A 44 -25.44 -6.53 28.55
C ILE A 44 -23.92 -6.52 28.82
N LYS A 45 -23.51 -7.28 29.84
CA LYS A 45 -22.10 -7.58 30.14
C LYS A 45 -21.50 -8.34 28.95
N SER A 46 -20.84 -7.64 28.04
CA SER A 46 -19.87 -8.26 27.14
C SER A 46 -18.48 -8.02 27.72
N PHE A 47 -17.76 -9.11 27.98
CA PHE A 47 -16.34 -9.06 28.28
C PHE A 47 -15.66 -8.27 27.16
N ALA A 48 -15.15 -7.09 27.51
CA ALA A 48 -14.44 -6.22 26.61
C ALA A 48 -13.29 -7.01 26.00
N ARG A 49 -13.48 -7.43 24.73
CA ARG A 49 -12.39 -7.55 23.78
C ARG A 49 -11.52 -6.30 24.00
N ARG A 50 -10.30 -6.47 24.52
CA ARG A 50 -9.21 -5.61 24.10
C ARG A 50 -9.12 -5.80 22.59
N LYS A 51 -9.97 -5.08 21.85
CA LYS A 51 -9.59 -4.55 20.56
C LYS A 51 -8.34 -3.78 20.91
N THR A 52 -7.18 -4.38 20.62
CA THR A 52 -5.99 -3.60 20.27
C THR A 52 -6.53 -2.40 19.51
N LYS A 53 -6.33 -1.20 20.07
CA LYS A 53 -6.64 0.03 19.36
C LYS A 53 -6.04 -0.17 17.98
N SER A 54 -6.89 -0.41 16.99
CA SER A 54 -6.51 -0.23 15.61
C SER A 54 -6.19 1.25 15.60
N THR A 55 -4.90 1.57 15.61
CA THR A 55 -4.44 2.80 14.98
C THR A 55 -5.24 2.87 13.69
N SER A 56 -6.09 3.89 13.59
CA SER A 56 -6.72 4.23 12.32
C SER A 56 -5.57 4.29 11.32
N ALA A 57 -5.44 3.27 10.47
CA ALA A 57 -4.40 3.18 9.46
C ALA A 57 -4.65 4.18 8.32
N SER A 58 -5.34 5.28 8.59
CA SER A 58 -5.17 6.49 7.80
C SER A 58 -3.84 7.11 8.23
N LEU A 59 -2.87 7.09 7.31
CA LEU A 59 -1.59 7.81 7.42
C LEU A 59 -0.49 7.09 8.22
N GLN A 60 -0.16 5.85 7.84
CA GLN A 60 1.22 5.42 8.07
C GLN A 60 2.14 6.37 7.30
N GLU A 61 3.18 6.85 8.00
CA GLU A 61 4.20 7.75 7.48
C GLU A 61 4.66 7.35 6.08
N TRP A 62 4.84 8.37 5.25
CA TRP A 62 5.31 8.26 3.88
C TRP A 62 6.82 8.10 3.97
N ALA A 63 7.23 6.94 4.50
CA ALA A 63 8.63 6.59 4.59
C ALA A 63 9.24 6.71 3.20
N LEU A 64 10.41 7.33 3.13
CA LEU A 64 11.25 7.36 1.95
C LEU A 64 11.25 5.97 1.31
N PRO A 65 11.11 5.86 -0.03
CA PRO A 65 11.10 4.55 -0.65
C PRO A 65 12.41 3.82 -0.31
N SER A 66 12.29 2.61 0.26
CA SER A 66 13.33 1.57 0.12
C SER A 66 13.53 1.41 -1.38
N ARG A 67 14.78 1.28 -1.85
CA ARG A 67 15.05 1.11 -3.29
C ARG A 67 15.13 -0.39 -3.54
N PRO A 68 14.00 -1.09 -3.78
CA PRO A 68 13.91 -2.53 -3.57
C PRO A 68 14.81 -3.29 -4.52
N TYR A 69 14.80 -2.83 -5.77
CA TYR A 69 15.58 -3.44 -6.83
C TYR A 69 17.09 -3.17 -6.67
N LEU A 70 17.47 -1.96 -6.24
CA LEU A 70 18.87 -1.63 -5.94
C LEU A 70 19.39 -2.47 -4.77
N GLU A 71 18.63 -2.57 -3.68
CA GLU A 71 18.99 -3.38 -2.53
C GLU A 71 19.10 -4.87 -2.89
N TYR A 72 18.18 -5.39 -3.71
CA TYR A 72 18.25 -6.74 -4.25
C TYR A 72 19.53 -6.98 -5.07
N ILE A 73 19.87 -6.08 -6.01
CA ILE A 73 21.10 -6.20 -6.81
C ILE A 73 22.35 -6.16 -5.92
N ARG A 74 22.38 -5.30 -4.90
CA ARG A 74 23.48 -5.24 -3.94
C ARG A 74 23.63 -6.51 -3.10
N GLN A 75 22.52 -7.13 -2.70
CA GLN A 75 22.55 -8.43 -2.04
C GLN A 75 23.13 -9.52 -2.95
N LEU A 76 22.78 -9.52 -4.24
CA LEU A 76 23.36 -10.46 -5.21
C LEU A 76 24.86 -10.23 -5.44
N ILE A 77 25.31 -8.98 -5.53
CA ILE A 77 26.74 -8.64 -5.63
C ILE A 77 27.48 -9.10 -4.39
N ALA A 78 26.94 -8.83 -3.19
CA ALA A 78 27.51 -9.30 -1.93
C ALA A 78 27.58 -10.84 -1.85
N ALA A 79 26.64 -11.54 -2.50
CA ALA A 79 26.63 -13.00 -2.64
C ALA A 79 27.59 -13.54 -3.72
N GLY A 80 28.35 -12.68 -4.41
CA GLY A 80 29.40 -13.06 -5.37
C GLY A 80 29.05 -12.88 -6.85
N TRP A 81 27.91 -12.26 -7.18
CA TRP A 81 27.49 -12.01 -8.57
C TRP A 81 28.12 -10.71 -9.12
N SER A 82 29.45 -10.70 -9.26
CA SER A 82 30.22 -9.51 -9.68
C SER A 82 29.90 -9.02 -11.10
N ASN A 83 29.25 -9.83 -11.93
CA ASN A 83 28.75 -9.44 -13.25
C ASN A 83 27.58 -8.44 -13.19
N LEU A 84 27.02 -8.19 -12.01
CA LEU A 84 26.00 -7.18 -11.77
C LEU A 84 26.57 -5.81 -11.36
N GLN A 85 27.89 -5.65 -11.31
CA GLN A 85 28.54 -4.39 -10.89
C GLN A 85 28.13 -3.21 -11.79
N ASP A 86 28.11 -3.39 -13.11
CA ASP A 86 27.66 -2.35 -14.06
C ASP A 86 26.18 -1.96 -13.84
N LEU A 87 25.36 -2.92 -13.37
CA LEU A 87 23.96 -2.70 -13.06
C LEU A 87 23.81 -1.95 -11.73
N ASP A 88 24.58 -2.31 -10.70
CA ASP A 88 24.65 -1.55 -9.44
C ASP A 88 25.16 -0.14 -9.70
N ASP A 89 26.19 0.06 -10.52
CA ASP A 89 26.69 1.37 -10.92
C ASP A 89 25.62 2.19 -11.68
N TYR A 90 24.80 1.56 -12.52
CA TYR A 90 23.65 2.22 -13.17
C TYR A 90 22.53 2.59 -12.19
N LEU A 91 22.25 1.71 -11.22
CA LEU A 91 21.29 1.97 -10.16
C LEU A 91 21.85 2.98 -9.13
N LEU A 92 23.17 3.14 -9.03
CA LEU A 92 23.89 4.02 -8.11
C LEU A 92 24.31 5.37 -8.66
N ASN A 93 24.46 5.50 -9.98
CA ASN A 93 24.72 6.78 -10.67
C ASN A 93 23.60 7.82 -10.47
N GLU A 94 22.66 7.53 -9.58
CA GLU A 94 21.73 8.44 -8.96
C GLU A 94 22.36 9.44 -7.99
N THR A 95 23.66 9.36 -7.65
CA THR A 95 24.33 10.51 -7.00
C THR A 95 24.43 11.75 -7.92
N ALA A 96 24.10 11.60 -9.21
CA ALA A 96 23.80 12.71 -10.13
C ALA A 96 22.29 12.99 -10.30
N GLN A 97 21.41 12.19 -9.66
CA GLN A 97 19.94 12.24 -9.71
C GLN A 97 19.27 12.56 -8.35
N ASP A 98 19.97 13.23 -7.44
CA ASP A 98 19.29 14.16 -6.50
C ASP A 98 18.66 15.36 -7.26
N GLY A 99 18.96 15.47 -8.57
CA GLY A 99 18.40 16.44 -9.48
C GLY A 99 17.02 16.06 -9.99
N LEU A 100 16.20 17.10 -10.18
CA LEU A 100 14.99 17.09 -10.98
C LEU A 100 15.18 16.29 -12.28
N VAL A 101 14.23 15.42 -12.66
CA VAL A 101 14.22 14.81 -14.00
C VAL A 101 12.88 15.14 -14.64
N VAL A 102 12.89 15.97 -15.69
CA VAL A 102 11.70 16.27 -16.50
C VAL A 102 11.91 15.83 -17.93
N SER A 103 11.11 14.88 -18.38
CA SER A 103 11.01 14.50 -19.78
C SER A 103 9.90 15.28 -20.45
N VAL A 104 10.17 15.80 -21.65
CA VAL A 104 9.17 16.47 -22.49
C VAL A 104 8.96 15.66 -23.76
N LEU A 105 7.70 15.28 -24.00
CA LEU A 105 7.27 14.59 -25.21
C LEU A 105 6.28 15.48 -25.97
N ASP A 106 6.63 15.82 -27.20
CA ASP A 106 5.73 16.49 -28.13
C ASP A 106 5.18 15.49 -29.15
N ILE A 107 3.88 15.56 -29.40
CA ILE A 107 3.21 14.89 -30.51
C ILE A 107 2.71 15.98 -31.43
N THR A 108 3.12 15.91 -32.69
CA THR A 108 2.71 16.89 -33.71
C THR A 108 1.35 16.56 -34.30
N GLN A 109 0.73 17.52 -34.98
CA GLN A 109 -0.52 17.31 -35.73
C GLN A 109 -0.41 16.18 -36.78
N ASN A 110 0.79 15.92 -37.29
CA ASN A 110 1.05 14.83 -38.23
C ASN A 110 1.29 13.47 -37.54
N ALA A 111 0.92 13.34 -36.26
CA ALA A 111 1.12 12.15 -35.44
C ALA A 111 2.59 11.70 -35.37
N THR A 112 3.54 12.65 -35.44
CA THR A 112 4.96 12.36 -35.20
C THR A 112 5.33 12.72 -33.77
N LYS A 113 6.07 11.83 -33.11
CA LYS A 113 6.60 12.09 -31.76
C LYS A 113 7.97 12.77 -31.85
N LYS A 114 8.20 13.72 -30.96
CA LYS A 114 9.49 14.35 -30.72
C LYS A 114 9.76 14.33 -29.21
N ARG A 115 10.71 13.49 -28.80
CA ARG A 115 11.22 13.48 -27.43
C ARG A 115 12.36 14.49 -27.32
N TRP A 116 12.23 15.42 -26.38
CA TRP A 116 13.31 16.35 -26.04
C TRP A 116 14.30 15.67 -25.09
N PRO A 117 15.56 16.14 -25.03
CA PRO A 117 16.50 15.70 -24.00
C PRO A 117 15.91 15.91 -22.60
N ASP A 118 16.17 14.96 -21.69
CA ASP A 118 15.68 15.07 -20.33
C ASP A 118 16.32 16.28 -19.64
N ILE A 119 15.48 17.09 -18.97
CA ILE A 119 15.90 18.31 -18.30
C ILE A 119 16.21 17.97 -16.85
N HIS A 120 17.45 18.29 -16.44
CA HIS A 120 17.97 17.95 -15.12
C HIS A 120 18.06 19.12 -14.14
N ASN A 121 17.69 20.34 -14.57
CA ASN A 121 17.85 21.58 -13.81
C ASN A 121 16.64 22.50 -13.96
N GLU A 122 16.24 23.15 -12.87
CA GLU A 122 15.14 24.13 -12.83
C GLU A 122 15.39 25.32 -13.76
N LEU A 123 16.63 25.80 -13.88
CA LEU A 123 16.97 26.91 -14.78
C LEU A 123 16.73 26.57 -16.25
N ASP A 124 17.07 25.34 -16.64
CA ASP A 124 16.89 24.88 -18.00
C ASP A 124 15.42 24.58 -18.29
N LEU A 125 14.67 24.08 -17.28
CA LEU A 125 13.22 23.96 -17.37
C LEU A 125 12.57 25.34 -17.58
N LYS A 126 12.97 26.35 -16.81
CA LYS A 126 12.44 27.71 -16.94
C LYS A 126 12.71 28.28 -18.33
N LYS A 127 13.94 28.18 -18.83
CA LYS A 127 14.28 28.58 -20.21
C LYS A 127 13.47 27.84 -21.26
N PHE A 128 13.21 26.54 -21.05
CA PHE A 128 12.39 25.75 -21.96
C PHE A 128 10.93 26.20 -21.95
N MET A 129 10.37 26.49 -20.77
CA MET A 129 8.99 26.98 -20.63
C MET A 129 8.79 28.39 -21.20
N GLU A 130 9.81 29.24 -21.13
CA GLU A 130 9.81 30.60 -21.71
C GLU A 130 9.94 30.59 -23.25
N ALA A 131 10.34 29.48 -23.87
CA ALA A 131 10.54 29.38 -25.31
C ALA A 131 9.20 29.16 -26.06
N PRO A 132 8.82 30.01 -27.02
CA PRO A 132 7.51 29.98 -27.71
C PRO A 132 7.33 28.85 -28.74
N ASN A 133 8.07 27.75 -28.66
CA ASN A 133 8.06 26.70 -29.68
C ASN A 133 6.92 25.67 -29.46
N ARG A 134 5.67 26.06 -29.77
CA ARG A 134 4.53 25.13 -29.86
C ARG A 134 4.02 24.90 -31.29
N ASP A 135 4.58 25.56 -32.29
CA ASP A 135 4.09 25.51 -33.67
C ASP A 135 3.96 24.06 -34.19
N GLY A 136 2.72 23.65 -34.47
CA GLY A 136 2.40 22.33 -35.00
C GLY A 136 2.35 21.18 -33.99
N VAL A 137 2.49 21.46 -32.68
CA VAL A 137 2.34 20.48 -31.60
C VAL A 137 0.86 20.37 -31.22
N SER A 138 0.30 19.16 -31.25
CA SER A 138 -1.07 18.86 -30.80
C SER A 138 -1.11 18.36 -29.36
N VAL A 139 -0.07 17.67 -28.89
CA VAL A 139 0.02 17.23 -27.49
C VAL A 139 1.42 17.49 -26.96
N ARG A 140 1.51 18.10 -25.77
CA ARG A 140 2.76 18.22 -25.02
C ARG A 140 2.62 17.60 -23.65
N LEU A 141 3.51 16.67 -23.32
CA LEU A 141 3.54 15.99 -22.03
C LEU A 141 4.81 16.38 -21.28
N TYR A 142 4.63 16.92 -20.07
CA TYR A 142 5.69 17.11 -19.09
C TYR A 142 5.62 15.97 -18.08
N MET A 143 6.69 15.19 -17.97
CA MET A 143 6.76 14.04 -17.08
C MET A 143 7.92 14.23 -16.12
N ALA A 144 7.61 14.51 -14.86
CA ALA A 144 8.61 14.77 -13.83
C ALA A 144 8.68 13.62 -12.82
N GLU A 145 9.89 13.17 -12.51
CA GLU A 145 10.17 12.28 -11.39
C GLU A 145 10.73 13.06 -10.21
N TYR A 146 10.26 12.72 -9.01
CA TYR A 146 10.76 13.27 -7.76
C TYR A 146 10.68 12.24 -6.64
N GLN A 147 11.66 12.30 -5.73
CA GLN A 147 11.65 11.51 -4.50
C GLN A 147 11.08 12.34 -3.34
N GLY A 148 10.05 11.83 -2.67
CA GLY A 148 9.46 12.50 -1.52
C GLY A 148 8.58 13.69 -1.89
N CYS A 149 9.11 14.91 -1.82
CA CYS A 149 8.38 16.15 -2.14
C CYS A 149 9.00 16.82 -3.38
N PRO A 150 8.19 17.32 -4.32
CA PRO A 150 8.73 18.03 -5.47
C PRO A 150 9.36 19.35 -4.99
N ALA A 151 10.49 19.72 -5.60
CA ALA A 151 11.15 20.98 -5.32
C ALA A 151 10.20 22.16 -5.60
N SER A 152 10.28 23.22 -4.78
CA SER A 152 9.45 24.41 -4.96
C SER A 152 9.69 25.08 -6.30
N GLY A 153 10.94 25.11 -6.78
CA GLY A 153 11.29 25.69 -8.08
C GLY A 153 10.69 24.92 -9.26
N LEU A 154 10.61 23.60 -9.19
CA LEU A 154 9.83 22.79 -10.15
C LEU A 154 8.36 23.22 -10.18
N ILE A 155 7.73 23.29 -9.00
CA ILE A 155 6.31 23.65 -8.86
C ILE A 155 6.04 25.06 -9.39
N GLU A 156 6.89 26.02 -9.04
CA GLU A 156 6.76 27.41 -9.48
C GLU A 156 7.00 27.55 -10.98
N THR A 157 7.96 26.82 -11.55
CA THR A 157 8.28 26.88 -12.98
C THR A 157 7.15 26.27 -13.82
N LEU A 158 6.65 25.09 -13.43
CA LEU A 158 5.50 24.48 -14.09
C LEU A 158 4.22 25.29 -13.87
N GLY A 159 4.03 25.81 -12.66
CA GLY A 159 2.90 26.67 -12.30
C GLY A 159 2.85 27.93 -13.14
N GLY A 160 3.92 28.73 -13.11
CA GLY A 160 4.02 29.95 -13.91
C GLY A 160 3.95 29.68 -15.41
N GLY A 161 4.64 28.66 -15.91
CA GLY A 161 4.69 28.37 -17.34
C GLY A 161 3.39 27.80 -17.93
N LEU A 162 2.50 27.23 -17.09
CA LEU A 162 1.21 26.68 -17.52
C LEU A 162 0.01 27.45 -16.95
N ASN A 163 0.25 28.64 -16.38
CA ASN A 163 -0.76 29.46 -15.72
C ASN A 163 -1.54 28.72 -14.60
N LEU A 164 -0.85 27.81 -13.88
CA LEU A 164 -1.39 27.10 -12.72
C LEU A 164 -0.89 27.75 -11.43
N ASP A 165 -1.80 27.91 -10.47
CA ASP A 165 -1.44 28.39 -9.13
C ASP A 165 -0.49 27.40 -8.45
N PRO A 166 0.71 27.78 -7.98
CA PRO A 166 1.62 26.88 -7.26
C PRO A 166 0.96 26.14 -6.08
N ARG A 167 -0.04 26.74 -5.43
CA ARG A 167 -0.84 26.12 -4.35
C ARG A 167 -1.61 24.90 -4.82
N PHE A 168 -1.95 24.82 -6.11
CA PHE A 168 -2.56 23.64 -6.74
C PHE A 168 -1.71 22.37 -6.52
N PHE A 169 -0.41 22.48 -6.73
CA PHE A 169 0.53 21.37 -6.56
C PHE A 169 0.69 21.02 -5.09
N GLN A 170 0.74 22.04 -4.22
CA GLN A 170 0.74 21.80 -2.77
C GLN A 170 -0.52 21.04 -2.31
N TRP A 171 -1.71 21.41 -2.79
CA TRP A 171 -2.97 20.75 -2.46
C TRP A 171 -3.10 19.34 -3.03
N SER A 172 -2.62 19.12 -4.25
CA SER A 172 -2.74 17.84 -4.96
C SER A 172 -1.73 16.80 -4.47
N ILE A 173 -0.56 17.24 -4.01
CA ILE A 173 0.56 16.40 -3.57
C ILE A 173 0.51 16.17 -2.05
N HIS A 174 0.19 17.18 -1.23
CA HIS A 174 0.30 17.13 0.25
C HIS A 174 -1.04 16.96 0.97
N ARG A 175 -1.95 16.13 0.44
CA ARG A 175 -3.37 15.97 0.85
C ARG A 175 -3.67 15.62 2.33
N LYS A 176 -2.70 15.61 3.25
CA LYS A 176 -2.84 15.13 4.64
C LYS A 176 -3.81 15.93 5.53
N GLY A 177 -4.22 17.14 5.15
CA GLY A 177 -5.09 18.00 6.00
C GLY A 177 -6.34 18.56 5.33
N HIS A 178 -6.50 18.42 4.01
CA HIS A 178 -7.63 19.00 3.30
C HIS A 178 -8.72 17.96 3.01
N VAL A 179 -9.80 18.04 3.80
CA VAL A 179 -11.04 17.31 3.53
C VAL A 179 -11.76 18.05 2.41
N PHE A 180 -11.50 17.65 1.16
CA PHE A 180 -12.43 17.99 0.09
C PHE A 180 -13.79 17.38 0.44
N THR A 181 -14.83 18.19 0.39
CA THR A 181 -16.20 17.68 0.45
C THR A 181 -16.39 16.67 -0.69
N PRO A 182 -17.24 15.64 -0.52
CA PRO A 182 -17.47 14.65 -1.58
C PRO A 182 -17.78 15.30 -2.94
N SER A 183 -18.56 16.39 -2.97
CA SER A 183 -18.87 17.15 -4.18
C SER A 183 -17.68 17.83 -4.84
N GLN A 184 -16.68 18.28 -4.07
CA GLN A 184 -15.47 18.91 -4.59
C GLN A 184 -14.45 17.89 -5.12
N ARG A 185 -14.39 16.68 -4.54
CA ARG A 185 -13.48 15.61 -5.01
C ARG A 185 -13.72 15.21 -6.45
N HIS A 186 -14.97 15.26 -6.91
CA HIS A 186 -15.34 14.89 -8.28
C HIS A 186 -15.10 16.01 -9.31
N ARG A 187 -14.78 17.23 -8.87
CA ARG A 187 -14.52 18.40 -9.73
C ARG A 187 -13.05 18.80 -9.78
N LEU A 188 -12.16 17.98 -9.21
CA LEU A 188 -10.74 18.27 -9.22
C LEU A 188 -10.22 18.13 -10.66
N PRO A 189 -9.48 19.13 -11.17
CA PRO A 189 -8.98 19.10 -12.55
C PRO A 189 -7.73 18.20 -12.67
N PHE A 190 -7.46 17.36 -11.67
CA PHE A 190 -6.38 16.39 -11.64
C PHE A 190 -6.86 15.03 -11.17
N ILE A 191 -6.06 14.03 -11.50
CA ILE A 191 -6.20 12.64 -11.09
C ILE A 191 -4.98 12.28 -10.25
N ASN A 192 -5.21 11.53 -9.18
CA ASN A 192 -4.12 10.99 -8.37
C ASN A 192 -4.25 9.46 -8.34
N LEU A 193 -3.35 8.81 -9.09
CA LEU A 193 -3.27 7.36 -9.25
C LEU A 193 -2.32 6.80 -8.19
N GLY A 194 -2.79 5.81 -7.43
CA GLY A 194 -2.00 5.12 -6.41
C GLY A 194 -1.48 3.82 -6.98
N PHE A 195 -0.16 3.68 -7.05
CA PHE A 195 0.53 2.49 -7.54
C PHE A 195 1.13 1.70 -6.39
N GLY A 196 1.33 0.40 -6.60
CA GLY A 196 2.12 -0.46 -5.73
C GLY A 196 3.03 -1.36 -6.55
N VAL A 197 4.28 -1.52 -6.13
CA VAL A 197 5.24 -2.48 -6.71
C VAL A 197 5.73 -3.40 -5.61
N LEU A 198 5.88 -4.69 -5.88
CA LEU A 198 6.42 -5.65 -4.91
C LEU A 198 7.86 -5.28 -4.51
N ASP A 199 8.12 -5.27 -3.21
CA ASP A 199 9.44 -5.00 -2.66
C ASP A 199 10.28 -6.28 -2.70
N ALA A 200 11.18 -6.36 -3.69
CA ALA A 200 12.06 -7.50 -3.87
C ALA A 200 13.25 -7.55 -2.88
N ALA A 201 13.47 -6.49 -2.09
CA ALA A 201 14.56 -6.43 -1.12
C ALA A 201 14.19 -7.07 0.22
N THR A 202 12.91 -7.01 0.57
CA THR A 202 12.39 -7.62 1.79
C THR A 202 12.27 -9.14 1.68
N PRO A 203 12.50 -9.90 2.77
CA PRO A 203 12.31 -11.35 2.77
C PRO A 203 10.84 -11.77 2.63
N ASN A 204 9.89 -10.85 2.86
CA ASN A 204 8.48 -11.10 2.68
C ASN A 204 8.10 -10.90 1.21
N THR A 205 7.52 -11.92 0.60
CA THR A 205 7.06 -11.92 -0.80
C THR A 205 5.86 -11.00 -1.06
N THR A 206 5.26 -10.44 -0.01
CA THR A 206 4.04 -9.63 -0.06
C THR A 206 4.24 -8.16 0.29
N ASP A 207 5.45 -7.78 0.68
CA ASP A 207 5.76 -6.39 0.95
C ASP A 207 5.74 -5.61 -0.37
N ALA A 208 5.19 -4.40 -0.32
CA ALA A 208 4.98 -3.58 -1.51
C ALA A 208 5.31 -2.12 -1.23
N GLU A 209 6.13 -1.54 -2.09
CA GLU A 209 6.38 -0.12 -2.15
C GLU A 209 5.18 0.58 -2.81
N LYS A 210 4.66 1.64 -2.17
CA LYS A 210 3.52 2.41 -2.68
C LYS A 210 3.97 3.80 -3.10
N PHE A 211 3.54 4.25 -4.27
CA PHE A 211 3.83 5.59 -4.78
C PHE A 211 2.62 6.14 -5.54
N LYS A 212 2.71 7.40 -5.95
CA LYS A 212 1.61 8.11 -6.61
C LYS A 212 2.05 8.75 -7.91
N VAL A 213 1.12 8.80 -8.84
CA VAL A 213 1.26 9.57 -10.07
C VAL A 213 0.13 10.59 -10.10
N LEU A 214 0.52 11.86 -10.04
CA LEU A 214 -0.40 12.97 -10.26
C LEU A 214 -0.49 13.22 -11.76
N VAL A 215 -1.70 13.25 -12.30
CA VAL A 215 -1.97 13.58 -13.69
C VAL A 215 -2.85 14.82 -13.75
N TYR A 216 -2.36 15.86 -14.39
CA TYR A 216 -3.10 17.07 -14.70
C TYR A 216 -3.11 17.26 -16.22
N ILE A 217 -4.27 17.58 -16.79
CA ILE A 217 -4.41 17.79 -18.23
C ILE A 217 -5.21 19.05 -18.47
N GLN A 218 -4.70 19.91 -19.34
CA GLN A 218 -5.29 21.16 -19.75
C GLN A 218 -5.48 21.17 -21.27
N PRO A 219 -6.66 21.52 -21.79
CA PRO A 219 -6.84 21.72 -23.23
C PRO A 219 -6.02 22.94 -23.68
N ASP A 220 -5.48 22.88 -24.90
CA ASP A 220 -4.81 24.05 -25.48
C ASP A 220 -5.82 25.16 -25.80
N GLU A 221 -5.34 26.41 -25.87
CA GLU A 221 -6.17 27.61 -26.07
C GLU A 221 -7.01 27.54 -27.36
N ASP A 222 -6.45 26.93 -28.41
CA ASP A 222 -7.13 26.74 -29.70
C ASP A 222 -8.06 25.52 -29.75
N GLY A 223 -8.10 24.70 -28.69
CA GLY A 223 -8.93 23.49 -28.59
C GLY A 223 -8.51 22.31 -29.48
N ASN A 224 -7.46 22.46 -30.29
CA ASN A 224 -6.96 21.44 -31.23
C ASN A 224 -5.97 20.45 -30.61
N GLY A 225 -5.76 20.53 -29.29
CA GLY A 225 -4.69 19.84 -28.59
C GLY A 225 -4.83 19.91 -27.09
N TRP A 226 -3.87 19.31 -26.39
CA TRP A 226 -3.84 19.32 -24.93
C TRP A 226 -2.43 19.19 -24.36
N THR A 227 -2.28 19.70 -23.15
CA THR A 227 -1.04 19.69 -22.38
C THR A 227 -1.23 18.85 -21.13
N GLY A 228 -0.34 17.89 -20.91
CA GLY A 228 -0.35 17.02 -19.73
C GLY A 228 0.84 17.26 -18.82
N ILE A 229 0.61 17.27 -17.51
CA ILE A 229 1.65 17.20 -16.47
C ILE A 229 1.47 15.90 -15.70
N PHE A 230 2.55 15.12 -15.64
CA PHE A 230 2.63 13.85 -14.94
C PHE A 230 3.73 13.95 -13.90
N LEU A 231 3.38 13.86 -12.61
CA LEU A 231 4.35 13.89 -11.52
C LEU A 231 4.41 12.52 -10.86
N PHE A 232 5.53 11.83 -11.04
CA PHE A 232 5.81 10.50 -10.50
C PHE A 232 6.56 10.65 -9.17
N SER A 233 5.95 10.21 -8.07
CA SER A 233 6.52 10.34 -6.72
C SER A 233 7.51 9.21 -6.37
N THR A 234 8.15 8.61 -7.37
CA THR A 234 9.06 7.47 -7.21
C THR A 234 10.18 7.53 -8.24
N HIS A 235 11.34 7.02 -7.85
CA HIS A 235 12.45 6.68 -8.75
C HIS A 235 12.62 5.16 -8.87
N THR A 236 11.67 4.37 -8.37
CA THR A 236 11.79 2.92 -8.36
C THR A 236 11.86 2.39 -9.77
N LYS A 237 13.00 1.74 -10.05
CA LYS A 237 13.27 1.07 -11.30
C LYS A 237 12.78 -0.37 -11.21
N THR A 238 11.99 -0.77 -12.18
CA THR A 238 11.41 -2.11 -12.27
C THR A 238 11.79 -2.74 -13.61
N ASN A 239 11.79 -4.07 -13.64
CA ASN A 239 12.14 -4.81 -14.83
C ASN A 239 10.88 -5.26 -15.60
N ILE A 240 10.12 -4.28 -16.11
CA ILE A 240 8.84 -4.49 -16.77
C ILE A 240 8.96 -4.05 -18.24
N SER A 241 8.42 -4.86 -19.16
CA SER A 241 8.36 -4.49 -20.57
C SER A 241 7.13 -3.61 -20.87
N PRO A 242 7.27 -2.51 -21.63
CA PRO A 242 6.11 -1.72 -22.06
C PRO A 242 5.15 -2.52 -22.95
N ARG A 243 5.61 -3.62 -23.58
CA ARG A 243 4.75 -4.52 -24.37
C ARG A 243 3.68 -5.24 -23.56
N LEU A 244 3.86 -5.35 -22.25
CA LEU A 244 2.84 -5.90 -21.36
C LEU A 244 1.57 -5.04 -21.33
N LEU A 245 1.66 -3.78 -21.77
CA LEU A 245 0.56 -2.81 -21.79
C LEU A 245 -0.23 -2.83 -23.10
N THR A 246 0.26 -3.60 -24.09
CA THR A 246 -0.37 -3.74 -25.40
C THR A 246 -0.98 -5.11 -25.58
N ALA A 247 -2.02 -5.19 -26.42
CA ALA A 247 -2.61 -6.46 -26.79
C ALA A 247 -1.54 -7.39 -27.39
N PRO A 248 -1.59 -8.70 -27.08
CA PRO A 248 -0.66 -9.64 -27.67
C PRO A 248 -0.81 -9.63 -29.20
N PRO A 249 0.30 -9.80 -29.94
CA PRO A 249 0.24 -9.75 -31.39
C PRO A 249 -0.55 -10.96 -31.91
N PRO A 250 -1.31 -10.82 -33.00
CA PRO A 250 -2.21 -11.86 -33.47
C PRO A 250 -1.45 -13.12 -33.87
N PHE A 251 -2.13 -14.28 -33.82
CA PHE A 251 -1.53 -15.57 -34.16
C PHE A 251 -0.91 -15.54 -35.57
N ARG A 252 0.36 -15.96 -35.68
CA ARG A 252 1.21 -15.93 -36.90
C ARG A 252 1.74 -14.55 -37.34
N SER A 253 1.60 -13.51 -36.53
CA SER A 253 2.32 -12.26 -36.77
C SER A 253 3.84 -12.41 -36.55
N VAL A 254 4.61 -11.51 -37.18
CA VAL A 254 6.06 -11.43 -36.96
C VAL A 254 6.30 -11.11 -35.49
N LEU A 255 7.04 -11.97 -34.80
CA LEU A 255 7.39 -11.73 -33.40
C LEU A 255 8.20 -10.44 -33.30
N PRO A 256 7.79 -9.50 -32.45
CA PRO A 256 8.53 -8.26 -32.29
C PRO A 256 9.89 -8.55 -31.65
N ARG A 257 10.92 -7.80 -32.06
CA ARG A 257 12.32 -8.04 -31.62
C ARG A 257 12.40 -8.13 -30.09
N ILE A 258 13.06 -9.15 -29.56
CA ILE A 258 13.30 -9.25 -28.11
C ILE A 258 14.35 -8.22 -27.76
N GLU A 259 13.96 -7.18 -27.05
CA GLU A 259 14.90 -6.21 -26.50
C GLU A 259 15.34 -6.68 -25.11
N PRO A 260 16.64 -6.57 -24.78
CA PRO A 260 17.12 -6.92 -23.45
C PRO A 260 16.41 -6.02 -22.43
N LEU A 261 15.74 -6.67 -21.49
CA LEU A 261 15.05 -6.04 -20.37
C LEU A 261 16.09 -5.33 -19.50
N ARG A 262 16.00 -3.99 -19.45
CA ARG A 262 16.78 -3.14 -18.56
C ARG A 262 15.84 -2.59 -17.48
N PRO A 263 16.34 -2.34 -16.25
CA PRO A 263 15.53 -1.73 -15.21
C PRO A 263 15.19 -0.30 -15.63
N LYS A 264 13.90 0.00 -15.63
CA LYS A 264 13.36 1.29 -16.05
C LYS A 264 12.45 1.85 -14.98
N SER A 265 12.45 3.16 -14.83
CA SER A 265 11.48 3.81 -13.97
C SER A 265 10.07 3.75 -14.58
N ILE A 266 9.05 4.02 -13.77
CA ILE A 266 7.66 4.03 -14.25
C ILE A 266 7.45 5.12 -15.32
N ARG A 267 8.10 6.28 -15.18
CA ARG A 267 8.13 7.32 -16.22
C ARG A 267 8.72 6.79 -17.52
N GLU A 268 9.87 6.11 -17.45
CA GLU A 268 10.56 5.57 -18.63
C GLU A 268 9.71 4.51 -19.33
N ILE A 269 9.09 3.59 -18.58
CA ILE A 269 8.16 2.60 -19.13
C ILE A 269 6.99 3.29 -19.81
N TYR A 270 6.44 4.34 -19.20
CA TYR A 270 5.34 5.12 -19.79
C TYR A 270 5.79 5.85 -21.06
N LEU A 271 6.98 6.47 -21.08
CA LEU A 271 7.53 7.13 -22.26
C LEU A 271 7.74 6.17 -23.43
N GLU A 272 8.27 4.98 -23.17
CA GLU A 272 8.46 3.95 -24.19
C GLU A 272 7.15 3.34 -24.69
N SER A 273 6.08 3.41 -23.89
CA SER A 273 4.78 2.93 -24.33
C SER A 273 4.27 3.68 -25.56
N PHE A 274 4.61 4.96 -25.75
CA PHE A 274 4.22 5.77 -26.91
C PHE A 274 4.77 5.24 -28.25
N ASP A 275 5.75 4.35 -28.22
CA ASP A 275 6.30 3.68 -29.41
C ASP A 275 5.36 2.60 -29.96
N LEU A 276 4.41 2.16 -29.13
CA LEU A 276 3.53 1.04 -29.41
C LEU A 276 2.07 1.48 -29.65
N VAL A 277 1.82 2.79 -29.70
CA VAL A 277 0.47 3.38 -29.63
C VAL A 277 0.20 4.27 -30.83
N ASP A 278 -1.07 4.35 -31.20
CA ASP A 278 -1.53 5.28 -32.22
C ASP A 278 -1.51 6.73 -31.68
N LEU A 279 -0.49 7.48 -32.09
CA LEU A 279 -0.28 8.87 -31.70
C LEU A 279 -1.43 9.80 -32.15
N SER A 280 -2.15 9.45 -33.21
CA SER A 280 -3.29 10.23 -33.68
C SER A 280 -4.47 10.15 -32.70
N GLN A 281 -4.68 9.00 -32.08
CA GLN A 281 -5.72 8.78 -31.09
C GLN A 281 -5.39 9.44 -29.75
N ILE A 282 -4.10 9.50 -29.41
CA ILE A 282 -3.61 10.24 -28.24
C ILE A 282 -3.91 11.74 -28.40
N ALA A 283 -3.67 12.30 -29.59
CA ALA A 283 -4.00 13.69 -29.88
C ALA A 283 -5.50 13.96 -29.72
N ALA A 284 -6.35 13.01 -30.11
CA ALA A 284 -7.80 13.14 -30.02
C ALA A 284 -8.36 12.98 -28.60
N SER A 285 -7.73 12.20 -27.72
CA SER A 285 -8.28 11.83 -26.41
C SER A 285 -7.21 11.65 -25.33
N PRO A 286 -7.24 12.47 -24.26
CA PRO A 286 -6.32 12.29 -23.14
C PRO A 286 -6.52 10.97 -22.40
N LEU A 287 -7.74 10.43 -22.37
CA LEU A 287 -7.99 9.12 -21.76
C LEU A 287 -7.21 8.02 -22.47
N TYR A 288 -7.11 8.09 -23.80
CA TYR A 288 -6.32 7.13 -24.56
C TYR A 288 -4.82 7.25 -24.26
N GLY A 289 -4.30 8.48 -24.12
CA GLY A 289 -2.92 8.72 -23.66
C GLY A 289 -2.63 8.20 -22.25
N VAL A 290 -3.57 8.39 -21.31
CA VAL A 290 -3.44 7.93 -19.92
C VAL A 290 -3.73 6.43 -19.75
N SER A 291 -4.37 5.80 -20.73
CA SER A 291 -4.75 4.38 -20.66
C SER A 291 -3.58 3.44 -20.37
N PHE A 292 -2.39 3.72 -20.91
CA PHE A 292 -1.18 2.92 -20.68
C PHE A 292 -0.71 2.97 -19.23
N LEU A 293 -0.81 4.15 -18.61
CA LEU A 293 -0.52 4.33 -17.20
C LEU A 293 -1.53 3.56 -16.33
N LEU A 294 -2.82 3.57 -16.72
CA LEU A 294 -3.89 2.82 -16.04
C LEU A 294 -3.73 1.30 -16.19
N ARG A 295 -3.35 0.81 -17.38
CA ARG A 295 -3.03 -0.62 -17.60
C ARG A 295 -1.84 -1.06 -16.77
N LEU A 296 -0.81 -0.22 -16.68
CA LEU A 296 0.36 -0.49 -15.85
C LEU A 296 -0.04 -0.56 -14.36
N ASP A 297 -0.88 0.35 -13.90
CA ASP A 297 -1.43 0.33 -12.54
C ASP A 297 -2.19 -0.98 -12.26
N CYS A 298 -3.11 -1.35 -13.16
CA CYS A 298 -3.86 -2.60 -13.05
C CYS A 298 -2.96 -3.83 -13.00
N PHE A 299 -1.94 -3.89 -13.86
CA PHE A 299 -0.98 -4.99 -13.90
C PHE A 299 -0.20 -5.11 -12.59
N LEU A 300 0.32 -3.99 -12.09
CA LEU A 300 1.11 -3.94 -10.86
C LEU A 300 0.29 -4.34 -9.63
N TRP A 301 -0.94 -3.85 -9.51
CA TRP A 301 -1.85 -4.29 -8.45
C TRP A 301 -2.21 -5.76 -8.57
N ASN A 302 -2.43 -6.27 -9.77
CA ASN A 302 -2.70 -7.69 -9.98
C ASN A 302 -1.52 -8.58 -9.54
N GLN A 303 -0.28 -8.14 -9.78
CA GLN A 303 0.90 -8.85 -9.27
C GLN A 303 0.92 -8.92 -7.74
N ILE A 304 0.61 -7.80 -7.06
CA ILE A 304 0.53 -7.76 -5.60
C ILE A 304 -0.55 -8.71 -5.08
N ILE A 305 -1.76 -8.63 -5.62
CA ILE A 305 -2.88 -9.50 -5.20
C ILE A 305 -2.57 -10.98 -5.44
N THR A 306 -1.87 -11.29 -6.53
CA THR A 306 -1.44 -12.67 -6.83
C THR A 306 -0.38 -13.15 -5.85
N ALA A 307 0.66 -12.34 -5.58
CA ALA A 307 1.69 -12.69 -4.60
C ALA A 307 1.11 -12.95 -3.21
N ILE A 308 0.16 -12.12 -2.77
CA ILE A 308 -0.54 -12.31 -1.50
C ILE A 308 -1.30 -13.65 -1.46
N ARG A 309 -2.00 -14.01 -2.54
CA ARG A 309 -2.73 -15.29 -2.62
C ARG A 309 -1.78 -16.49 -2.56
N GLU A 310 -0.68 -16.42 -3.29
CA GLU A 310 0.32 -17.49 -3.31
C GLU A 310 0.95 -17.67 -1.94
N GLU A 311 1.28 -16.57 -1.27
CA GLU A 311 1.87 -16.60 0.06
C GLU A 311 0.88 -17.15 1.10
N ASP A 312 -0.37 -16.68 1.11
CA ASP A 312 -1.43 -17.22 1.98
C ASP A 312 -1.61 -18.73 1.83
N ARG A 313 -1.55 -19.21 0.58
CA ARG A 313 -1.60 -20.64 0.27
C ARG A 313 -0.37 -21.37 0.80
N ARG A 314 0.82 -20.81 0.64
CA ARG A 314 2.09 -21.39 1.11
C ARG A 314 2.09 -21.58 2.63
N ILE A 315 1.75 -20.53 3.38
CA ILE A 315 1.75 -20.56 4.85
C ILE A 315 0.49 -21.22 5.44
N HIS A 316 -0.45 -21.66 4.60
CA HIS A 316 -1.75 -22.19 5.01
C HIS A 316 -2.45 -21.22 5.99
N GLY A 317 -2.46 -19.95 5.61
CA GLY A 317 -2.65 -18.87 6.55
C GLY A 317 -2.90 -17.50 5.94
N ILE A 318 -2.96 -16.50 6.82
CA ILE A 318 -3.07 -15.09 6.44
C ILE A 318 -1.67 -14.52 6.60
N SER A 319 -1.07 -14.05 5.51
CA SER A 319 0.23 -13.38 5.51
C SER A 319 0.10 -11.97 6.08
N ASP A 320 1.19 -11.47 6.68
CA ASP A 320 1.25 -10.13 7.23
C ASP A 320 1.42 -9.13 6.08
N THR A 321 0.30 -8.62 5.56
CA THR A 321 0.29 -7.69 4.41
C THR A 321 -0.16 -6.30 4.82
N THR A 322 0.35 -5.28 4.15
CA THR A 322 -0.12 -3.89 4.36
C THR A 322 -1.58 -3.71 3.95
N ILE A 323 -2.34 -2.94 4.74
CA ILE A 323 -3.75 -2.61 4.48
C ILE A 323 -3.81 -1.46 3.45
N GLY A 324 -4.87 -1.41 2.62
CA GLY A 324 -5.18 -0.26 1.75
C GLY A 324 -5.15 -0.49 0.23
N HIS A 325 -4.87 -1.72 -0.24
CA HIS A 325 -4.86 -2.04 -1.67
C HIS A 325 -6.25 -1.86 -2.32
N THR A 326 -7.30 -2.36 -1.65
CA THR A 326 -8.68 -2.32 -2.16
C THR A 326 -9.20 -0.91 -2.38
N GLU A 327 -8.84 0.03 -1.51
CA GLU A 327 -9.30 1.41 -1.60
C GLU A 327 -8.68 2.14 -2.80
N GLU A 328 -7.39 1.95 -3.05
CA GLU A 328 -6.72 2.57 -4.21
C GLU A 328 -7.21 1.94 -5.53
N ILE A 329 -7.39 0.62 -5.60
CA ILE A 329 -7.94 -0.06 -6.79
C ILE A 329 -9.37 0.44 -7.09
N LYS A 330 -10.25 0.53 -6.07
CA LYS A 330 -11.61 1.06 -6.22
C LYS A 330 -11.60 2.53 -6.66
N LYS A 331 -10.68 3.32 -6.12
CA LYS A 331 -10.50 4.72 -6.52
C LYS A 331 -10.04 4.86 -7.98
N THR A 332 -9.14 3.99 -8.47
CA THR A 332 -8.75 3.97 -9.87
C THR A 332 -9.92 3.55 -10.77
N LEU A 333 -10.70 2.54 -10.39
CA LEU A 333 -11.91 2.14 -11.11
C LEU A 333 -12.91 3.30 -11.25
N ASP A 334 -13.13 4.07 -10.17
CA ASP A 334 -14.01 5.25 -10.22
C ASP A 334 -13.50 6.33 -11.17
N ILE A 335 -12.18 6.47 -11.35
CA ILE A 335 -11.58 7.39 -12.32
C ILE A 335 -11.87 6.91 -13.75
N VAL A 336 -11.68 5.62 -14.03
CA VAL A 336 -11.97 5.03 -15.35
C VAL A 336 -13.45 5.19 -15.71
N LYS A 337 -14.36 4.90 -14.76
CA LYS A 337 -15.81 5.04 -14.95
C LYS A 337 -16.26 6.43 -15.41
N ARG A 338 -15.51 7.45 -15.01
CA ARG A 338 -15.77 8.86 -15.32
C ARG A 338 -15.02 9.40 -16.55
N TYR A 339 -14.35 8.54 -17.32
CA TYR A 339 -13.47 8.96 -18.43
C TYR A 339 -12.28 9.83 -17.99
N GLY A 340 -11.81 9.67 -16.75
CA GLY A 340 -10.71 10.46 -16.19
C GLY A 340 -11.18 11.69 -15.41
N SER A 341 -10.61 12.85 -15.69
CA SER A 341 -10.97 14.12 -15.03
C SER A 341 -12.06 14.85 -15.83
N TYR A 342 -12.78 15.73 -15.13
CA TYR A 342 -13.85 16.52 -15.74
C TYR A 342 -13.28 17.44 -16.84
N GLY A 343 -13.93 17.45 -18.00
CA GLY A 343 -13.56 18.32 -19.13
C GLY A 343 -12.54 17.73 -20.11
N TRP A 344 -12.14 16.46 -19.96
CA TRP A 344 -11.29 15.81 -20.96
C TRP A 344 -12.02 15.68 -22.31
N PRO A 345 -11.45 16.16 -23.43
CA PRO A 345 -12.05 16.03 -24.75
C PRO A 345 -12.02 14.58 -25.24
N GLY A 346 -12.79 14.31 -26.30
CA GLY A 346 -12.70 13.04 -27.03
C GLY A 346 -13.42 11.85 -26.41
N GLN A 347 -14.29 12.07 -25.41
CA GLN A 347 -15.09 11.01 -24.77
C GLN A 347 -16.03 10.30 -25.74
N ASP A 348 -16.45 10.99 -26.80
CA ASP A 348 -17.38 10.44 -27.79
C ASP A 348 -16.74 9.55 -28.85
N PHE A 349 -15.41 9.57 -28.98
CA PHE A 349 -14.72 8.78 -29.98
C PHE A 349 -14.89 7.27 -29.72
N PRO A 350 -15.21 6.47 -30.76
CA PRO A 350 -15.45 5.03 -30.61
C PRO A 350 -14.28 4.31 -29.91
N VAL A 351 -13.04 4.67 -30.26
CA VAL A 351 -11.85 4.03 -29.67
C VAL A 351 -11.67 4.40 -28.19
N THR A 352 -12.03 5.62 -27.81
CA THR A 352 -12.00 6.04 -26.39
C THR A 352 -13.07 5.30 -25.59
N LYS A 353 -14.25 5.08 -26.17
CA LYS A 353 -15.32 4.28 -25.56
C LYS A 353 -14.90 2.82 -25.38
N GLN A 354 -14.29 2.21 -26.39
CA GLN A 354 -13.78 0.84 -26.28
C GLN A 354 -12.68 0.74 -25.22
N CYS A 355 -11.69 1.64 -25.27
CA CYS A 355 -10.60 1.67 -24.29
C CYS A 355 -11.12 1.82 -22.86
N LYS A 356 -12.18 2.63 -22.66
CA LYS A 356 -12.82 2.74 -21.35
C LYS A 356 -13.44 1.41 -20.94
N VAL A 357 -14.24 0.78 -21.80
CA VAL A 357 -14.93 -0.49 -21.48
C VAL A 357 -13.90 -1.56 -21.10
N ASP A 358 -12.82 -1.69 -21.87
CA ASP A 358 -11.76 -2.65 -21.59
C ASP A 358 -11.12 -2.38 -20.20
N LEU A 359 -10.79 -1.12 -19.91
CA LEU A 359 -10.22 -0.73 -18.61
C LEU A 359 -11.23 -0.93 -17.46
N GLU A 360 -12.51 -0.65 -17.67
CA GLU A 360 -13.56 -0.88 -16.67
C GLU A 360 -13.66 -2.36 -16.34
N GLU A 361 -13.63 -3.24 -17.36
CA GLU A 361 -13.65 -4.69 -17.17
C GLU A 361 -12.42 -5.16 -16.39
N ASP A 362 -11.22 -4.74 -16.79
CA ASP A 362 -9.96 -5.10 -16.14
C ASP A 362 -9.94 -4.72 -14.66
N PHE A 363 -10.28 -3.47 -14.34
CA PHE A 363 -10.31 -2.99 -12.95
C PHE A 363 -11.47 -3.58 -12.15
N GLN A 364 -12.63 -3.82 -12.76
CA GLN A 364 -13.76 -4.48 -12.10
C GLN A 364 -13.39 -5.91 -11.70
N HIS A 365 -12.76 -6.66 -12.61
CA HIS A 365 -12.24 -7.98 -12.32
C HIS A 365 -11.18 -7.95 -11.21
N LEU A 366 -10.25 -6.98 -11.23
CA LEU A 366 -9.25 -6.82 -10.17
C LEU A 366 -9.88 -6.50 -8.80
N VAL A 367 -10.93 -5.68 -8.77
CA VAL A 367 -11.70 -5.40 -7.54
C VAL A 367 -12.35 -6.68 -7.02
N GLU A 368 -13.04 -7.43 -7.87
CA GLU A 368 -13.69 -8.69 -7.49
C GLU A 368 -12.67 -9.71 -6.98
N GLN A 369 -11.52 -9.82 -7.64
CA GLN A 369 -10.42 -10.64 -7.20
C GLN A 369 -9.89 -10.24 -5.81
N THR A 370 -9.80 -8.94 -5.56
CA THR A 370 -9.35 -8.41 -4.27
C THR A 370 -10.40 -8.66 -3.18
N ASP A 371 -11.68 -8.41 -3.46
CA ASP A 371 -12.76 -8.66 -2.50
C ASP A 371 -12.86 -10.17 -2.15
N LEU A 372 -12.71 -11.07 -3.14
CA LEU A 372 -12.66 -12.52 -2.90
C LEU A 372 -11.46 -12.95 -2.04
N LEU A 373 -10.31 -12.30 -2.21
CA LEU A 373 -9.13 -12.56 -1.37
C LEU A 373 -9.42 -12.21 0.09
N TRP A 374 -10.01 -11.05 0.34
CA TRP A 374 -10.34 -10.59 1.70
C TRP A 374 -11.43 -11.44 2.35
N ASP A 375 -12.47 -11.81 1.61
CA ASP A 375 -13.51 -12.73 2.08
C ASP A 375 -12.92 -14.09 2.51
N ASN A 376 -11.95 -14.61 1.76
CA ASN A 376 -11.27 -15.85 2.10
C ASN A 376 -10.41 -15.70 3.36
N ARG A 377 -9.71 -14.58 3.51
CA ARG A 377 -8.94 -14.26 4.72
C ARG A 377 -9.83 -14.14 5.95
N ASP A 378 -10.98 -13.48 5.84
CA ASP A 378 -11.94 -13.35 6.94
C ASP A 378 -12.49 -14.71 7.38
N LYS A 379 -12.84 -15.57 6.41
CA LYS A 379 -13.24 -16.96 6.70
C LYS A 379 -12.13 -17.73 7.40
N MET A 380 -10.88 -17.60 6.94
CA MET A 380 -9.72 -18.25 7.57
C MET A 380 -9.44 -17.71 8.97
N ALA A 381 -9.59 -16.41 9.19
CA ALA A 381 -9.46 -15.78 10.51
C ALA A 381 -10.53 -16.32 11.46
N ALA A 382 -11.78 -16.42 11.01
CA ALA A 382 -12.87 -17.00 11.80
C ALA A 382 -12.62 -18.48 12.15
N ILE A 383 -12.11 -19.28 11.20
CA ILE A 383 -11.72 -20.68 11.44
C ILE A 383 -10.59 -20.75 12.47
N ARG A 384 -9.56 -19.90 12.35
CA ARG A 384 -8.45 -19.82 13.31
C ARG A 384 -8.94 -19.45 14.70
N GLN A 385 -9.82 -18.46 14.82
CA GLN A 385 -10.41 -18.05 16.08
C GLN A 385 -11.20 -19.20 16.71
N LYS A 386 -12.09 -19.86 15.95
CA LYS A 386 -12.87 -21.01 16.43
C LYS A 386 -11.97 -22.17 16.87
N ASN A 387 -10.89 -22.45 16.15
CA ASN A 387 -9.91 -23.46 16.53
C ASN A 387 -9.14 -23.08 17.80
N SER A 388 -8.78 -21.80 17.95
CA SER A 388 -8.13 -21.29 19.17
C SER A 388 -9.06 -21.40 20.38
N GLU A 389 -10.31 -20.96 20.26
CA GLU A 389 -11.32 -21.10 21.32
C GLU A 389 -11.57 -22.57 21.68
N ALA A 390 -11.65 -23.46 20.69
CA ALA A 390 -11.77 -24.90 20.93
C ALA A 390 -10.54 -25.48 21.68
N ARG A 391 -9.33 -25.02 21.36
CA ARG A 391 -8.10 -25.40 22.07
C ARG A 391 -8.10 -24.88 23.50
N TRP A 392 -8.43 -23.61 23.70
CA TRP A 392 -8.53 -23.01 25.03
C TRP A 392 -9.58 -23.71 25.90
N ASN A 393 -10.79 -23.94 25.38
CA ASN A 393 -11.82 -24.68 26.09
C ASN A 393 -11.39 -26.11 26.41
N SER A 394 -10.70 -26.79 25.47
CA SER A 394 -10.15 -28.13 25.73
C SER A 394 -9.07 -28.10 26.81
N LEU A 395 -8.18 -27.10 26.82
CA LEU A 395 -7.10 -26.97 27.79
C LEU A 395 -7.66 -26.64 29.17
N THR A 396 -8.58 -25.68 29.28
CA THR A 396 -9.25 -25.34 30.53
C THR A 396 -10.02 -26.52 31.08
N ASN A 397 -10.77 -27.26 30.25
CA ASN A 397 -11.46 -28.46 30.69
C ASN A 397 -10.47 -29.54 31.16
N ALA A 398 -9.38 -29.78 30.42
CA ALA A 398 -8.35 -30.74 30.83
C ALA A 398 -7.71 -30.35 32.17
N PHE A 399 -7.42 -29.06 32.37
CA PHE A 399 -6.89 -28.54 33.62
C PHE A 399 -7.88 -28.74 34.78
N THR A 400 -9.16 -28.37 34.57
CA THR A 400 -10.21 -28.58 35.58
C THR A 400 -10.38 -30.05 35.95
N TYR A 401 -10.44 -30.96 34.96
CA TYR A 401 -10.60 -32.39 35.23
C TYR A 401 -9.38 -33.03 35.89
N LEU A 402 -8.18 -32.52 35.64
CA LEU A 402 -6.95 -33.03 36.26
C LEU A 402 -6.77 -32.49 37.68
N PHE A 403 -6.98 -31.19 37.90
CA PHE A 403 -6.74 -30.55 39.19
C PHE A 403 -7.92 -30.62 40.16
N ALA A 404 -9.17 -30.68 39.71
CA ALA A 404 -10.31 -30.73 40.63
C ALA A 404 -10.29 -31.98 41.54
N PRO A 405 -10.03 -33.21 41.05
CA PRO A 405 -9.92 -34.38 41.93
C PRO A 405 -8.74 -34.29 42.89
N VAL A 406 -7.57 -33.83 42.41
CA VAL A 406 -6.37 -33.62 43.25
C VAL A 406 -6.67 -32.62 44.38
N THR A 407 -7.36 -31.53 44.06
CA THR A 407 -7.74 -30.49 45.02
C THR A 407 -8.78 -30.98 46.02
N ILE A 408 -9.80 -31.73 45.57
CA ILE A 408 -10.82 -32.31 46.46
C ILE A 408 -10.18 -33.31 47.43
N ILE A 409 -9.35 -34.22 46.93
CA ILE A 409 -8.67 -35.23 47.76
C ILE A 409 -7.71 -34.53 48.73
N SER A 410 -6.88 -33.59 48.25
CA SER A 410 -5.99 -32.82 49.12
C SER A 410 -6.75 -32.01 50.17
N GLY A 411 -7.93 -31.50 49.84
CA GLY A 411 -8.82 -30.81 50.78
C GLY A 411 -9.34 -31.74 51.87
N ILE A 412 -9.84 -32.93 51.50
CA ILE A 412 -10.34 -33.93 52.47
C ILE A 412 -9.23 -34.36 53.45
N TYR A 413 -8.00 -34.57 52.97
CA TYR A 413 -6.86 -34.95 53.81
C TYR A 413 -6.23 -33.78 54.59
N GLY A 414 -6.44 -32.54 54.15
CA GLY A 414 -6.03 -31.32 54.87
C GLY A 414 -7.03 -30.89 55.96
N MET A 415 -8.23 -31.48 55.99
CA MET A 415 -9.19 -31.26 57.07
C MET A 415 -8.73 -32.03 58.32
N ASN A 416 -8.60 -31.32 59.44
CA ASN A 416 -8.31 -31.91 60.75
C ASN A 416 -9.49 -32.75 61.24
N VAL A 417 -9.62 -33.96 60.71
CA VAL A 417 -10.58 -34.97 61.16
C VAL A 417 -9.81 -35.97 62.02
N SER A 418 -10.21 -36.12 63.28
CA SER A 418 -9.48 -36.93 64.28
C SER A 418 -9.41 -38.42 63.98
N GLN A 419 -10.18 -38.93 63.01
CA GLN A 419 -10.10 -40.30 62.49
C GLN A 419 -10.49 -40.32 61.01
N ILE A 420 -9.50 -40.23 60.12
CA ILE A 420 -9.69 -40.65 58.72
C ILE A 420 -9.57 -42.19 58.75
N SER A 421 -10.68 -42.87 58.46
CA SER A 421 -10.91 -44.30 58.72
C SER A 421 -9.72 -45.21 58.39
N GLY A 422 -9.14 -45.80 59.42
CA GLY A 422 -8.20 -46.91 59.35
C GLY A 422 -7.96 -47.43 60.76
N THR A 423 -8.41 -48.66 61.04
CA THR A 423 -8.09 -49.38 62.28
C THR A 423 -6.58 -49.52 62.43
N ASP A 424 -6.00 -48.87 63.45
CA ASP A 424 -4.69 -49.02 64.13
C ASP A 424 -3.50 -49.73 63.43
N SER A 425 -3.46 -49.72 62.10
CA SER A 425 -2.39 -50.23 61.28
C SER A 425 -2.19 -49.24 60.13
N ASN A 426 -1.20 -48.36 60.31
CA ASN A 426 -0.78 -47.27 59.43
C ASN A 426 -1.19 -47.44 57.94
N PRO A 427 -2.15 -46.64 57.42
CA PRO A 427 -2.22 -46.42 55.99
C PRO A 427 -1.06 -45.50 55.62
N ASN A 428 0.06 -46.10 55.20
CA ASN A 428 1.25 -45.38 54.77
C ASN A 428 0.87 -44.31 53.74
N ILE A 429 1.35 -43.08 53.93
CA ILE A 429 1.31 -41.93 52.99
C ILE A 429 1.54 -42.34 51.51
N TRP A 430 2.24 -43.44 51.26
CA TRP A 430 2.41 -44.07 49.95
C TRP A 430 1.11 -44.49 49.24
N GLN A 431 0.07 -44.93 49.95
CA GLN A 431 -1.22 -45.30 49.35
C GLN A 431 -1.93 -44.09 48.71
N PHE A 432 -1.74 -42.90 49.29
CA PHE A 432 -2.22 -41.63 48.73
C PHE A 432 -1.54 -41.32 47.39
N PHE A 433 -0.22 -41.43 47.31
CA PHE A 433 0.52 -41.21 46.06
C PHE A 433 0.11 -42.22 44.98
N VAL A 434 -0.06 -43.49 45.35
CA VAL A 434 -0.49 -44.54 44.42
C VAL A 434 -1.92 -44.30 43.91
N ALA A 435 -2.86 -43.91 44.77
CA ALA A 435 -4.23 -43.60 44.38
C ALA A 435 -4.31 -42.39 43.42
N VAL A 436 -3.54 -41.33 43.68
CA VAL A 436 -3.46 -40.15 42.81
C VAL A 436 -2.84 -40.48 41.46
N ILE A 437 -1.81 -41.33 41.41
CA ILE A 437 -1.19 -41.78 40.15
C ILE A 437 -2.19 -42.60 39.33
N ILE A 438 -2.87 -43.58 39.95
CA ILE A 438 -3.86 -44.43 39.26
C ILE A 438 -5.02 -43.58 38.72
N PHE A 439 -5.52 -42.62 39.51
CA PHE A 439 -6.63 -41.76 39.09
C PHE A 439 -6.25 -40.86 37.90
N ASN A 440 -5.04 -40.30 37.91
CA ASN A 440 -4.53 -39.51 36.79
C ASN A 440 -4.34 -40.35 35.51
N ILE A 441 -3.88 -41.60 35.63
CA ILE A 441 -3.77 -42.54 34.51
C ILE A 441 -5.15 -42.86 33.92
N LEU A 442 -6.15 -43.11 34.78
CA LEU A 442 -7.53 -43.39 34.34
C LEU A 442 -8.16 -42.18 33.63
N ILE A 443 -7.94 -40.97 34.11
CA ILE A 443 -8.41 -39.73 33.45
C ILE A 443 -7.77 -39.57 32.08
N LEU A 444 -6.44 -39.75 31.98
CA LEU A 444 -5.72 -39.66 30.71
C LEU A 444 -6.23 -40.69 29.69
N LEU A 445 -6.46 -41.93 30.11
CA LEU A 445 -7.04 -42.99 29.27
C LEU A 445 -8.46 -42.65 28.80
N SER A 446 -9.30 -42.10 29.68
CA SER A 446 -10.66 -41.67 29.34
C SER A 446 -10.67 -40.54 28.30
N LEU A 447 -9.80 -39.54 28.46
CA LEU A 447 -9.64 -38.44 27.49
C LEU A 447 -9.11 -38.93 26.13
N ALA A 448 -8.15 -39.86 26.14
CA ALA A 448 -7.63 -40.48 24.93
C ALA A 448 -8.71 -41.26 24.16
N PHE A 449 -9.52 -42.04 24.88
CA PHE A 449 -10.63 -42.81 24.30
C PHE A 449 -11.74 -41.91 23.74
N SER A 450 -12.10 -40.83 24.46
CA SER A 450 -13.08 -39.84 24.00
C SER A 450 -12.67 -39.18 22.68
N ARG A 451 -11.38 -38.87 22.52
CA ARG A 451 -10.85 -38.29 21.27
C ARG A 451 -10.79 -39.29 20.14
N TRP A 452 -10.45 -40.54 20.42
CA TRP A 452 -10.48 -41.63 19.42
C TRP A 452 -11.86 -41.76 18.78
N ILE A 453 -12.92 -41.71 19.59
CA ILE A 453 -14.32 -41.73 19.11
C ILE A 453 -14.63 -40.50 18.26
N ARG A 454 -14.23 -39.29 18.67
CA ARG A 454 -14.47 -38.07 17.87
C ARG A 454 -13.75 -38.09 16.52
N VAL A 455 -12.52 -38.58 16.46
CA VAL A 455 -11.75 -38.67 15.20
C VAL A 455 -12.37 -39.69 14.25
N GLN A 456 -12.80 -40.85 14.79
CA GLN A 456 -13.56 -41.86 14.04
C GLN A 456 -14.85 -41.28 13.43
N MET A 457 -15.64 -40.55 14.23
CA MET A 457 -16.90 -39.96 13.74
C MET A 457 -16.67 -38.85 12.70
N LYS A 458 -15.62 -38.04 12.84
CA LYS A 458 -15.39 -36.87 11.97
C LYS A 458 -14.72 -37.22 10.65
N HIS A 459 -13.82 -38.20 10.63
CA HIS A 459 -12.99 -38.51 9.46
C HIS A 459 -13.23 -39.89 8.85
N LYS A 460 -14.19 -40.69 9.38
CA LYS A 460 -14.51 -42.07 8.94
C LYS A 460 -13.26 -42.96 8.77
N ARG A 461 -12.20 -42.68 9.53
CA ARG A 461 -10.94 -43.42 9.52
C ARG A 461 -10.55 -43.77 10.96
N THR A 462 -9.96 -44.95 11.13
CA THR A 462 -9.29 -45.36 12.36
C THR A 462 -8.06 -44.48 12.62
N ALA A 463 -8.04 -43.79 13.76
CA ALA A 463 -6.87 -42.99 14.18
C ALA A 463 -5.74 -43.92 14.64
N GLY A 464 -4.50 -43.60 14.27
CA GLY A 464 -3.32 -44.38 14.67
C GLY A 464 -2.93 -44.12 16.13
N TRP A 465 -2.35 -45.12 16.82
CA TRP A 465 -1.96 -45.00 18.23
C TRP A 465 -1.01 -43.81 18.51
N LYS A 466 -0.17 -43.45 17.52
CA LYS A 466 0.71 -42.26 17.58
C LYS A 466 -0.06 -40.93 17.65
N GLU A 467 -1.18 -40.80 16.94
CA GLU A 467 -2.01 -39.57 16.94
C GLU A 467 -2.77 -39.40 18.27
N ILE A 468 -3.13 -40.53 18.89
CA ILE A 468 -3.82 -40.60 20.18
C ILE A 468 -2.86 -40.22 21.31
N PHE A 469 -1.67 -40.82 21.34
CA PHE A 469 -0.62 -40.51 22.33
C PHE A 469 -0.03 -39.10 22.14
N GLY A 470 0.20 -38.67 20.91
CA GLY A 470 0.75 -37.33 20.62
C GLY A 470 -0.13 -36.21 21.16
N PHE A 471 -1.44 -36.40 21.21
CA PHE A 471 -2.34 -35.43 21.85
C PHE A 471 -2.39 -35.51 23.37
N ALA A 472 -2.32 -36.72 23.94
CA ALA A 472 -2.28 -36.88 25.39
C ALA A 472 -0.98 -36.30 26.00
N VAL A 473 0.12 -36.34 25.24
CA VAL A 473 1.45 -35.85 25.66
C VAL A 473 1.73 -34.42 25.15
N GLY A 474 0.86 -33.84 24.33
CA GLY A 474 1.00 -32.46 23.84
C GLY A 474 1.98 -32.26 22.68
N LYS A 475 2.44 -33.31 22.00
CA LYS A 475 3.21 -33.23 20.75
C LYS A 475 2.32 -33.62 19.57
N VAL A 476 1.77 -32.63 18.89
CA VAL A 476 1.10 -32.82 17.60
C VAL A 476 1.95 -32.14 16.54
N ASN A 477 2.61 -32.97 15.72
CA ASN A 477 3.42 -32.68 14.52
C ASN A 477 4.94 -32.83 14.70
N ALA A 478 5.42 -34.05 14.47
CA ALA A 478 6.69 -34.28 13.78
C ALA A 478 6.37 -35.09 12.52
N SER A 479 5.93 -34.36 11.49
CA SER A 479 5.98 -34.72 10.07
C SER A 479 5.82 -33.43 9.30
#